data_AF-A0A8B8EKH6-F1
#
_entry.id   AF-A0A8B8EKH6-F1
#
_cell.length_a   1.000
_cell.length_b   1.000
_cell.length_c   1.000
_cell.angle_alpha   90.00
_cell.angle_beta   90.00
_cell.angle_gamma   90.00
#
_symmetry.space_group_name_H-M   'P 1'
#
loop_
_entity.id
_entity.type
_entity.pdbx_description
1 polymer ?
#
loop_
_entity_poly.entity_id
_entity_poly.type
_entity_poly.pdbx_seq_one_letter_code
_entity_poly.pdbx_strand_id
1 'polypeptide(L)'
;MSHLWNVPDHVPEAIQEMEVLDEEDIMVTKMRSLIFCEGNVPQLAIDHDLVEFIEKSTRGQRVSDMWQKLHIGRLTSSIFGDVLKAGSNPKSLIKQILEGSSLQKYAALPPAVQWGQDKEAQARSEYVNLKSVINNNFKVEDTGLTLCAEHSFLGASSDGKVLDGDSIGLLEIKCPYSIQGTQVTTKEVAEIVAMSSPNFCLEESQEGPRLKKSHKFYAQVQGEMAIKGLPWCDFVVWTNAAKNNICIDRVYFDPDFVSSMMPRLIEFYMHYIAQNK
;
A
#
# COMPACT_ATOMS: atom_id res chain seq x y z
N MET A 1 31.78 -77.80 -26.88
CA MET A 1 32.09 -76.83 -25.82
C MET A 1 31.62 -75.47 -26.28
N SER A 2 30.62 -74.94 -25.59
CA SER A 2 29.76 -73.82 -26.01
C SER A 2 30.48 -72.47 -26.00
N HIS A 3 30.37 -71.72 -27.10
CA HIS A 3 30.82 -70.35 -27.23
C HIS A 3 29.99 -69.42 -26.35
N LEU A 4 30.64 -68.76 -25.37
CA LEU A 4 30.07 -67.63 -24.63
C LEU A 4 30.05 -66.39 -25.54
N TRP A 5 28.87 -65.81 -25.73
CA TRP A 5 28.70 -64.47 -26.28
C TRP A 5 28.59 -63.49 -25.11
N ASN A 6 29.58 -62.60 -24.95
CA ASN A 6 29.46 -61.43 -24.08
C ASN A 6 28.58 -60.39 -24.78
N VAL A 7 27.39 -60.16 -24.26
CA VAL A 7 26.59 -58.97 -24.58
C VAL A 7 27.04 -57.88 -23.60
N PRO A 8 27.42 -56.67 -24.05
CA PRO A 8 27.72 -55.58 -23.13
C PRO A 8 26.41 -55.11 -22.48
N ASP A 9 26.38 -55.05 -21.15
CA ASP A 9 25.28 -54.42 -20.41
C ASP A 9 25.19 -52.95 -20.82
N HIS A 10 24.06 -52.56 -21.38
CA HIS A 10 23.75 -51.16 -21.64
C HIS A 10 23.45 -50.51 -20.29
N VAL A 11 24.41 -49.75 -19.77
CA VAL A 11 24.14 -48.86 -18.63
C VAL A 11 23.12 -47.83 -19.12
N PRO A 12 21.95 -47.68 -18.46
CA PRO A 12 21.03 -46.61 -18.80
C PRO A 12 21.72 -45.27 -18.55
N GLU A 13 21.71 -44.37 -19.53
CA GLU A 13 22.13 -42.99 -19.30
C GLU A 13 21.28 -42.41 -18.16
N ALA A 14 21.96 -41.77 -17.20
CA ALA A 14 21.29 -41.07 -16.12
C ALA A 14 20.43 -39.97 -16.74
N ILE A 15 19.11 -40.15 -16.72
CA ILE A 15 18.16 -39.09 -17.04
C ILE A 15 18.35 -38.03 -15.95
N GLN A 16 19.00 -36.93 -16.28
CA GLN A 16 18.90 -35.72 -15.47
C GLN A 16 17.47 -35.22 -15.61
N GLU A 17 16.65 -35.48 -14.58
CA GLU A 17 15.38 -34.79 -14.41
C GLU A 17 15.69 -33.29 -14.27
N MET A 18 15.54 -32.56 -15.36
CA MET A 18 15.57 -31.11 -15.34
C MET A 18 14.20 -30.66 -14.83
N GLU A 19 14.14 -30.21 -13.58
CA GLU A 19 12.95 -29.53 -13.04
C GLU A 19 12.63 -28.33 -13.95
N VAL A 20 11.57 -28.45 -14.74
CA VAL A 20 11.02 -27.33 -15.51
C VAL A 20 10.17 -26.53 -14.53
N LEU A 21 10.76 -25.51 -13.91
CA LEU A 21 9.99 -24.53 -13.17
C LEU A 21 9.08 -23.79 -14.16
N ASP A 22 7.78 -23.73 -13.86
CA ASP A 22 6.87 -22.93 -14.67
C ASP A 22 7.09 -21.42 -14.44
N GLU A 23 6.50 -20.58 -15.30
CA GLU A 23 6.66 -19.12 -15.20
C GLU A 23 6.15 -18.56 -13.87
N GLU A 24 5.15 -19.19 -13.27
CA GLU A 24 4.58 -18.78 -11.97
C GLU A 24 5.58 -19.07 -10.84
N ASP A 25 6.22 -20.23 -10.84
CA ASP A 25 7.27 -20.60 -9.89
C ASP A 25 8.47 -19.63 -9.96
N ILE A 26 8.83 -19.19 -11.17
CA ILE A 26 9.87 -18.16 -11.37
C ILE A 26 9.44 -16.83 -10.73
N MET A 27 8.20 -16.38 -10.96
CA MET A 27 7.70 -15.12 -10.39
C MET A 27 7.56 -15.18 -8.86
N VAL A 28 7.10 -16.31 -8.31
CA VAL A 28 7.08 -16.55 -6.86
C VAL A 28 8.49 -16.48 -6.28
N THR A 29 9.47 -17.08 -6.96
CA THR A 29 10.87 -17.06 -6.53
C THR A 29 11.47 -15.66 -6.57
N LYS A 30 11.24 -14.91 -7.66
CA LYS A 30 11.60 -13.49 -7.79
C LYS A 30 10.95 -12.63 -6.70
N MET A 31 9.66 -12.81 -6.45
CA MET A 31 8.95 -12.07 -5.40
C MET A 31 9.51 -12.38 -4.00
N ARG A 32 9.82 -13.65 -3.71
CA ARG A 32 10.41 -14.04 -2.41
C ARG A 32 11.82 -13.46 -2.21
N SER A 33 12.61 -13.31 -3.27
CA SER A 33 13.96 -12.71 -3.16
C SER A 33 13.92 -11.22 -2.78
N LEU A 34 12.77 -10.55 -2.96
CA LEU A 34 12.52 -9.18 -2.55
C LEU A 34 12.17 -9.03 -1.06
N ILE A 35 11.98 -10.12 -0.32
CA ILE A 35 11.72 -10.03 1.12
C ILE A 35 12.98 -9.50 1.81
N PHE A 36 12.82 -8.44 2.59
CA PHE A 36 13.91 -7.84 3.34
C PHE A 36 14.40 -8.79 4.43
N CYS A 37 15.72 -9.04 4.46
CA CYS A 37 16.39 -9.72 5.56
C CYS A 37 17.80 -9.15 5.74
N GLU A 38 18.41 -9.40 6.91
CA GLU A 38 19.78 -8.99 7.21
C GLU A 38 20.73 -9.53 6.12
N GLY A 39 21.47 -8.64 5.46
CA GLY A 39 22.34 -8.99 4.31
C GLY A 39 21.68 -9.07 2.93
N ASN A 40 20.35 -8.94 2.81
CA ASN A 40 19.64 -8.90 1.52
C ASN A 40 19.02 -7.51 1.30
N VAL A 41 19.69 -6.68 0.50
CA VAL A 41 19.07 -5.45 -0.02
C VAL A 41 18.23 -5.85 -1.23
N PRO A 42 16.91 -5.62 -1.22
CA PRO A 42 16.08 -5.86 -2.40
C PRO A 42 16.67 -5.18 -3.63
N GLN A 43 16.57 -5.82 -4.78
CA GLN A 43 17.05 -5.26 -6.05
C GLN A 43 16.53 -3.83 -6.22
N LEU A 44 17.39 -2.89 -6.61
CA LEU A 44 16.98 -1.48 -6.71
C LEU A 44 15.85 -1.31 -7.73
N ALA A 45 15.89 -2.07 -8.81
CA ALA A 45 14.88 -2.08 -9.84
C ALA A 45 14.39 -3.50 -10.15
N ILE A 46 13.13 -3.60 -10.57
CA ILE A 46 12.45 -4.83 -10.96
C ILE A 46 11.64 -4.61 -12.24
N ASP A 47 11.35 -5.70 -12.96
CA ASP A 47 10.55 -5.66 -14.18
C ASP A 47 9.05 -5.42 -13.88
N HIS A 48 8.32 -4.87 -14.86
CA HIS A 48 6.89 -4.57 -14.71
C HIS A 48 6.03 -5.82 -14.52
N ASP A 49 6.42 -6.96 -15.10
CA ASP A 49 5.70 -8.23 -14.96
C ASP A 49 5.73 -8.70 -13.50
N LEU A 50 6.88 -8.56 -12.82
CA LEU A 50 7.02 -8.85 -11.40
C LEU A 50 6.21 -7.88 -10.55
N VAL A 51 6.16 -6.58 -10.90
CA VAL A 51 5.30 -5.61 -10.21
C VAL A 51 3.83 -6.01 -10.31
N GLU A 52 3.35 -6.39 -11.50
CA GLU A 52 1.98 -6.83 -11.72
C GLU A 52 1.67 -8.12 -10.98
N PHE A 53 2.61 -9.08 -10.98
CA PHE A 53 2.49 -10.32 -10.23
C PHE A 53 2.36 -10.05 -8.73
N ILE A 54 3.25 -9.24 -8.15
CA ILE A 54 3.21 -8.86 -6.73
C ILE A 54 1.86 -8.22 -6.39
N GLU A 55 1.38 -7.27 -7.21
CA GLU A 55 0.10 -6.60 -7.00
C GLU A 55 -1.04 -7.62 -6.92
N LYS A 56 -1.15 -8.52 -7.91
CA LYS A 56 -2.19 -9.55 -7.97
C LYS A 56 -2.12 -10.51 -6.79
N SER A 57 -0.94 -11.05 -6.49
CA SER A 57 -0.71 -12.03 -5.41
C SER A 57 -0.90 -11.45 -4.01
N THR A 58 -0.95 -10.11 -3.88
CA THR A 58 -1.07 -9.41 -2.60
C THR A 58 -2.37 -8.63 -2.43
N ARG A 59 -3.39 -8.82 -3.29
CA ARG A 59 -4.72 -8.16 -3.17
C ARG A 59 -5.46 -8.46 -1.87
N GLY A 60 -5.14 -9.56 -1.19
CA GLY A 60 -5.63 -9.85 0.15
C GLY A 60 -5.07 -8.93 1.26
N GLN A 61 -4.11 -8.05 0.91
CA GLN A 61 -3.45 -7.08 1.78
C GLN A 61 -3.11 -7.64 3.17
N ARG A 62 -3.76 -7.17 4.24
CA ARG A 62 -3.47 -7.58 5.62
C ARG A 62 -3.64 -9.08 5.85
N VAL A 63 -4.47 -9.77 5.08
CA VAL A 63 -4.66 -11.22 5.16
C VAL A 63 -3.57 -11.98 4.38
N SER A 64 -2.82 -11.30 3.50
CA SER A 64 -1.71 -11.88 2.75
C SER A 64 -0.40 -11.78 3.53
N ASP A 65 0.15 -12.94 3.93
CA ASP A 65 1.48 -13.03 4.55
C ASP A 65 2.57 -12.41 3.68
N MET A 66 2.48 -12.58 2.37
CA MET A 66 3.45 -12.03 1.43
C MET A 66 3.39 -10.50 1.39
N TRP A 67 2.18 -9.93 1.39
CA TRP A 67 2.00 -8.49 1.49
C TRP A 67 2.67 -7.92 2.75
N GLN A 68 2.48 -8.58 3.90
CA GLN A 68 3.10 -8.17 5.16
C GLN A 68 4.63 -8.27 5.11
N LYS A 69 5.17 -9.37 4.58
CA LYS A 69 6.62 -9.60 4.43
C LYS A 69 7.26 -8.59 3.49
N LEU A 70 6.60 -8.25 2.39
CA LEU A 70 7.11 -7.26 1.43
C LEU A 70 7.06 -5.83 1.96
N HIS A 71 6.20 -5.51 2.93
CA HIS A 71 6.23 -4.19 3.59
C HIS A 71 7.47 -3.96 4.45
N ILE A 72 8.04 -5.03 5.01
CA ILE A 72 9.24 -4.93 5.85
C ILE A 72 10.43 -4.45 5.01
N GLY A 73 11.16 -3.48 5.54
CA GLY A 73 12.31 -2.86 4.89
C GLY A 73 11.95 -1.92 3.73
N ARG A 74 10.67 -1.61 3.51
CA ARG A 74 10.23 -0.70 2.44
C ARG A 74 9.59 0.56 2.99
N LEU A 75 9.72 1.64 2.22
CA LEU A 75 8.88 2.82 2.40
C LEU A 75 7.59 2.62 1.61
N THR A 76 6.48 2.44 2.32
CA THR A 76 5.15 2.40 1.68
C THR A 76 4.45 3.75 1.78
N SER A 77 3.55 4.06 0.84
CA SER A 77 2.84 5.35 0.73
C SER A 77 2.30 5.88 2.07
N SER A 78 1.74 4.99 2.90
CA SER A 78 1.19 5.30 4.21
C SER A 78 2.18 5.93 5.21
N ILE A 79 3.49 5.77 5.01
CA ILE A 79 4.54 6.38 5.86
C ILE A 79 5.28 7.53 5.16
N PHE A 80 4.98 7.86 3.91
CA PHE A 80 5.68 8.92 3.18
C PHE A 80 5.59 10.26 3.89
N GLY A 81 4.40 10.64 4.37
CA GLY A 81 4.25 11.89 5.11
C GLY A 81 4.98 11.91 6.46
N ASP A 82 5.20 10.74 7.10
CA ASP A 82 6.00 10.63 8.32
C ASP A 82 7.51 10.76 7.99
N VAL A 83 7.97 10.19 6.86
CA VAL A 83 9.34 10.37 6.33
C VAL A 83 9.62 11.84 6.00
N LEU A 84 8.69 12.53 5.32
CA LEU A 84 8.85 13.94 4.98
C LEU A 84 8.90 14.87 6.21
N LYS A 85 8.38 14.42 7.35
CA LYS A 85 8.38 15.15 8.63
C LYS A 85 9.47 14.67 9.59
N ALA A 86 10.22 13.64 9.22
CA ALA A 86 11.28 13.09 10.05
C ALA A 86 12.37 14.15 10.33
N GLY A 87 12.77 14.25 11.59
CA GLY A 87 13.95 15.01 11.98
C GLY A 87 15.24 14.23 11.72
N SER A 88 16.37 14.76 12.21
CA SER A 88 17.71 14.19 11.98
C SER A 88 17.98 12.81 12.62
N ASN A 89 17.13 12.35 13.54
CA ASN A 89 17.33 11.08 14.26
C ASN A 89 16.01 10.29 14.44
N PRO A 90 15.39 9.78 13.36
CA PRO A 90 14.04 9.22 13.37
C PRO A 90 14.01 7.74 13.78
N LYS A 91 14.61 7.41 14.93
CA LYS A 91 14.81 6.02 15.40
C LYS A 91 13.55 5.16 15.41
N SER A 92 12.42 5.72 15.86
CA SER A 92 11.15 4.98 15.92
C SER A 92 10.62 4.63 14.53
N LEU A 93 10.71 5.57 13.58
CA LEU A 93 10.29 5.36 12.19
C LEU A 93 11.19 4.34 11.49
N ILE A 94 12.51 4.44 11.68
CA ILE A 94 13.48 3.46 11.15
C ILE A 94 13.15 2.06 11.66
N LYS A 95 12.93 1.93 12.97
CA LYS A 95 12.54 0.66 13.58
C LYS A 95 11.23 0.12 13.01
N GLN A 96 10.22 0.98 12.82
CA GLN A 96 8.94 0.60 12.21
C GLN A 96 9.12 0.09 10.77
N ILE A 97 10.02 0.69 9.98
CA ILE A 97 10.31 0.27 8.61
C ILE A 97 11.01 -1.10 8.61
N LEU A 98 12.03 -1.27 9.45
CA LEU A 98 12.88 -2.47 9.45
C LEU A 98 12.24 -3.68 10.14
N GLU A 99 11.41 -3.48 11.17
CA GLU A 99 10.79 -4.55 11.95
C GLU A 99 9.31 -4.73 11.64
N GLY A 100 8.74 -3.85 10.80
CA GLY A 100 7.29 -3.76 10.60
C GLY A 100 6.57 -3.10 11.77
N SER A 101 5.23 -3.09 11.68
CA SER A 101 4.40 -2.49 12.71
C SER A 101 4.45 -3.27 14.02
N SER A 102 4.57 -2.57 15.15
CA SER A 102 4.46 -3.18 16.48
C SER A 102 3.07 -3.71 16.80
N LEU A 103 2.08 -3.54 15.91
CA LEU A 103 0.70 -4.00 16.09
C LEU A 103 0.61 -5.51 16.39
N GLN A 104 1.48 -6.32 15.81
CA GLN A 104 1.55 -7.77 16.07
C GLN A 104 2.01 -8.11 17.50
N LYS A 105 2.59 -7.15 18.24
CA LYS A 105 3.04 -7.33 19.63
C LYS A 105 1.92 -7.12 20.65
N TYR A 106 0.77 -6.59 20.24
CA TYR A 106 -0.37 -6.34 21.13
C TYR A 106 -1.34 -7.53 21.12
N ALA A 107 -1.81 -7.92 22.31
CA ALA A 107 -2.87 -8.94 22.44
C ALA A 107 -4.21 -8.48 21.83
N ALA A 108 -4.44 -7.17 21.80
CA ALA A 108 -5.57 -6.54 21.13
C ALA A 108 -5.10 -5.25 20.43
N LEU A 109 -5.63 -4.98 19.24
CA LEU A 109 -5.26 -3.79 18.47
C LEU A 109 -5.67 -2.51 19.19
N PRO A 110 -4.92 -1.40 19.02
CA PRO A 110 -5.33 -0.09 19.51
C PRO A 110 -6.75 0.26 19.00
N PRO A 111 -7.62 0.89 19.81
CA PRO A 111 -9.02 1.14 19.45
C PRO A 111 -9.20 1.86 18.09
N ALA A 112 -8.34 2.82 17.78
CA ALA A 112 -8.39 3.53 16.50
C ALA A 112 -8.05 2.65 15.29
N VAL A 113 -7.14 1.68 15.47
CA VAL A 113 -6.75 0.74 14.42
C VAL A 113 -7.84 -0.30 14.22
N GLN A 114 -8.39 -0.83 15.31
CA GLN A 114 -9.51 -1.77 15.27
C GLN A 114 -10.73 -1.12 14.61
N TRP A 115 -11.08 0.11 15.02
CA TRP A 115 -12.17 0.88 14.42
C TRP A 115 -12.02 1.05 12.91
N GLY A 116 -10.82 1.42 12.45
CA GLY A 116 -10.53 1.50 11.01
C GLY A 116 -10.80 0.17 10.30
N GLN A 117 -10.26 -0.93 10.81
CA GLN A 117 -10.45 -2.27 10.24
C GLN A 117 -11.93 -2.67 10.19
N ASP A 118 -12.67 -2.44 11.27
CA ASP A 118 -14.07 -2.86 11.38
C ASP A 118 -14.99 -2.05 10.45
N LYS A 119 -14.60 -0.81 10.12
CA LYS A 119 -15.47 0.15 9.42
C LYS A 119 -15.11 0.40 7.96
N GLU A 120 -13.92 0.02 7.52
CA GLU A 120 -13.47 0.20 6.14
C GLU A 120 -14.44 -0.43 5.12
N ALA A 121 -14.90 -1.66 5.35
CA ALA A 121 -15.85 -2.33 4.46
C ALA A 121 -17.22 -1.61 4.41
N GLN A 122 -17.69 -1.09 5.54
CA GLN A 122 -18.93 -0.32 5.62
C GLN A 122 -18.79 1.01 4.86
N ALA A 123 -17.69 1.73 5.08
CA ALA A 123 -17.37 2.97 4.39
C ALA A 123 -17.24 2.78 2.86
N ARG A 124 -16.56 1.72 2.43
CA ARG A 124 -16.42 1.36 1.00
C ARG A 124 -17.79 1.06 0.37
N SER A 125 -18.64 0.31 1.06
CA SER A 125 -20.00 0.01 0.58
C SER A 125 -20.82 1.28 0.39
N GLU A 126 -20.79 2.21 1.35
CA GLU A 126 -21.51 3.47 1.25
C GLU A 126 -20.98 4.38 0.14
N TYR A 127 -19.65 4.49 0.02
CA TYR A 127 -19.00 5.19 -1.08
C TYR A 127 -19.44 4.64 -2.45
N VAL A 128 -19.43 3.31 -2.62
CA VAL A 128 -19.88 2.65 -3.86
C VAL A 128 -21.34 2.96 -4.15
N ASN A 129 -22.22 2.88 -3.15
CA ASN A 129 -23.64 3.16 -3.33
C ASN A 129 -23.88 4.61 -3.79
N LEU A 130 -23.22 5.59 -3.16
CA LEU A 130 -23.35 6.99 -3.54
C LEU A 130 -22.86 7.27 -4.96
N LYS A 131 -21.70 6.72 -5.33
CA LYS A 131 -21.10 6.94 -6.65
C LYS A 131 -21.88 6.22 -7.76
N SER A 132 -22.41 5.03 -7.49
CA SER A 132 -23.17 4.24 -8.47
C SER A 132 -24.51 4.88 -8.85
N VAL A 133 -25.09 5.71 -7.97
CA VAL A 133 -26.31 6.50 -8.29
C VAL A 133 -26.00 7.58 -9.35
N ILE A 134 -24.79 8.13 -9.34
CA ILE A 134 -24.36 9.19 -10.25
C ILE A 134 -23.87 8.60 -11.57
N ASN A 135 -23.15 7.48 -11.51
CA ASN A 135 -22.57 6.80 -12.67
C ASN A 135 -22.84 5.30 -12.62
N ASN A 136 -23.64 4.80 -13.58
CA ASN A 136 -23.96 3.38 -13.68
C ASN A 136 -22.74 2.50 -14.05
N ASN A 137 -21.68 3.10 -14.60
CA ASN A 137 -20.42 2.43 -14.93
C ASN A 137 -19.36 2.69 -13.85
N PHE A 138 -19.75 2.55 -12.59
CA PHE A 138 -18.89 2.72 -11.43
C PHE A 138 -18.55 1.37 -10.78
N LYS A 139 -17.26 1.11 -10.52
CA LYS A 139 -16.79 -0.11 -9.86
C LYS A 139 -15.57 0.18 -8.99
N VAL A 140 -15.45 -0.53 -7.88
CA VAL A 140 -14.23 -0.53 -7.07
C VAL A 140 -13.69 -1.95 -7.00
N GLU A 141 -12.46 -2.13 -7.48
CA GLU A 141 -11.72 -3.40 -7.45
C GLU A 141 -10.71 -3.42 -6.30
N ASP A 142 -10.42 -4.61 -5.81
CA ASP A 142 -9.35 -4.81 -4.82
C ASP A 142 -7.99 -4.62 -5.47
N THR A 143 -7.03 -4.20 -4.65
CA THR A 143 -5.66 -3.96 -5.08
C THR A 143 -4.67 -4.41 -4.03
N GLY A 144 -3.51 -4.87 -4.48
CA GLY A 144 -2.40 -5.27 -3.63
C GLY A 144 -1.33 -4.20 -3.49
N LEU A 145 -0.13 -4.66 -3.15
CA LEU A 145 1.06 -3.84 -3.10
C LEU A 145 1.62 -3.65 -4.52
N THR A 146 1.70 -2.40 -4.96
CA THR A 146 2.45 -2.02 -6.15
C THR A 146 3.80 -1.46 -5.73
N LEU A 147 4.89 -1.99 -6.27
CA LEU A 147 6.25 -1.47 -6.05
C LEU A 147 6.64 -0.51 -7.18
N CYS A 148 7.44 0.51 -6.86
CA CYS A 148 8.06 1.35 -7.88
C CYS A 148 9.13 0.53 -8.60
N ALA A 149 8.99 0.36 -9.92
CA ALA A 149 9.87 -0.51 -10.71
C ALA A 149 11.32 -0.05 -10.66
N GLU A 150 11.60 1.26 -10.63
CA GLU A 150 12.95 1.83 -10.60
C GLU A 150 13.55 1.93 -9.19
N HIS A 151 12.69 1.85 -8.17
CA HIS A 151 13.05 1.97 -6.76
C HIS A 151 12.20 0.99 -5.94
N SER A 152 12.47 -0.31 -6.01
CA SER A 152 11.59 -1.35 -5.45
C SER A 152 11.45 -1.29 -3.91
N PHE A 153 12.22 -0.43 -3.26
CA PHE A 153 12.10 -0.10 -1.84
C PHE A 153 10.99 0.93 -1.55
N LEU A 154 10.38 1.50 -2.59
CA LEU A 154 9.17 2.32 -2.52
C LEU A 154 7.97 1.48 -2.98
N GLY A 155 6.86 1.58 -2.27
CA GLY A 155 5.63 0.88 -2.63
C GLY A 155 4.35 1.60 -2.21
N ALA A 156 3.23 1.13 -2.72
CA ALA A 156 1.91 1.69 -2.45
C ALA A 156 0.86 0.57 -2.39
N SER A 157 0.02 0.60 -1.36
CA SER A 157 -1.25 -0.12 -1.32
C SER A 157 -2.34 0.94 -1.18
N SER A 158 -3.50 0.71 -1.77
CA SER A 158 -4.67 1.60 -1.65
C SER A 158 -5.89 0.77 -1.29
N ASP A 159 -6.95 1.40 -0.78
CA ASP A 159 -8.16 0.69 -0.34
C ASP A 159 -9.04 0.21 -1.51
N GLY A 160 -8.76 0.71 -2.71
CA GLY A 160 -9.31 0.19 -3.96
C GLY A 160 -8.76 0.84 -5.23
N LYS A 161 -9.06 0.21 -6.36
CA LYS A 161 -8.93 0.78 -7.71
C LYS A 161 -10.32 1.13 -8.21
N VAL A 162 -10.54 2.39 -8.54
CA VAL A 162 -11.85 2.91 -8.94
C VAL A 162 -11.93 3.00 -10.45
N LEU A 163 -12.97 2.42 -11.03
CA LEU A 163 -13.39 2.65 -12.40
C LEU A 163 -14.62 3.56 -12.34
N ASP A 164 -14.50 4.78 -12.86
CA ASP A 164 -15.54 5.80 -12.88
C ASP A 164 -15.77 6.20 -14.35
N GLY A 165 -16.59 5.41 -15.06
CA GLY A 165 -16.73 5.51 -16.52
C GLY A 165 -15.44 5.08 -17.22
N ASP A 166 -14.91 5.95 -18.09
CA ASP A 166 -13.64 5.70 -18.81
C ASP A 166 -12.40 6.11 -17.98
N SER A 167 -12.60 6.63 -16.77
CA SER A 167 -11.52 7.10 -15.91
C SER A 167 -11.19 6.07 -14.83
N ILE A 168 -9.89 5.84 -14.61
CA ILE A 168 -9.39 4.97 -13.57
C ILE A 168 -8.64 5.80 -12.53
N GLY A 169 -8.93 5.56 -11.26
CA GLY A 169 -8.26 6.20 -10.15
C GLY A 169 -8.14 5.28 -8.94
N LEU A 170 -7.83 5.87 -7.80
CA LEU A 170 -7.62 5.19 -6.54
C LEU A 170 -8.71 5.53 -5.53
N LEU A 171 -8.83 4.68 -4.52
CA LEU A 171 -9.66 4.91 -3.34
C LEU A 171 -8.77 4.79 -2.10
N GLU A 172 -8.88 5.78 -1.22
CA GLU A 172 -8.23 5.79 0.09
C GLU A 172 -9.25 6.22 1.14
N ILE A 173 -9.52 5.37 2.12
CA ILE A 173 -10.57 5.51 3.13
C ILE A 173 -9.93 5.76 4.50
N LYS A 174 -10.48 6.73 5.24
CA LYS A 174 -10.15 6.99 6.63
C LYS A 174 -11.41 7.03 7.48
N CYS A 175 -11.44 6.19 8.50
CA CYS A 175 -12.47 6.18 9.53
C CYS A 175 -11.89 6.77 10.84
N PRO A 176 -11.99 8.09 11.10
CA PRO A 176 -11.42 8.68 12.30
C PRO A 176 -12.12 8.17 13.57
N TYR A 177 -11.33 7.71 14.53
CA TYR A 177 -11.83 7.26 15.83
C TYR A 177 -11.94 8.42 16.83
N SER A 178 -10.85 9.18 16.99
CA SER A 178 -10.79 10.33 17.89
C SER A 178 -9.90 11.43 17.35
N ILE A 179 -10.17 12.66 17.78
CA ILE A 179 -9.40 13.86 17.45
C ILE A 179 -9.14 14.60 18.75
N GLN A 180 -7.86 14.82 19.06
CA GLN A 180 -7.41 15.46 20.31
C GLN A 180 -8.04 14.86 21.58
N GLY A 181 -8.22 13.54 21.61
CA GLY A 181 -8.81 12.82 22.74
C GLY A 181 -10.34 12.76 22.76
N THR A 182 -11.02 13.51 21.89
CA THR A 182 -12.48 13.43 21.73
C THR A 182 -12.84 12.34 20.72
N GLN A 183 -13.72 11.40 21.10
CA GLN A 183 -14.26 10.42 20.16
C GLN A 183 -15.16 11.12 19.14
N VAL A 184 -14.94 10.85 17.85
CA VAL A 184 -15.66 11.50 16.74
C VAL A 184 -16.40 10.50 15.84
N THR A 185 -16.45 9.24 16.26
CA THR A 185 -17.01 8.13 15.48
C THR A 185 -18.46 8.31 15.05
N THR A 186 -19.25 9.13 15.74
CA THR A 186 -20.67 9.39 15.44
C THR A 186 -20.97 10.84 15.05
N LYS A 187 -19.93 11.67 14.89
CA LYS A 187 -20.07 13.06 14.44
C LYS A 187 -20.17 13.13 12.92
N GLU A 188 -20.96 14.05 12.40
CA GLU A 188 -20.98 14.35 10.98
C GLU A 188 -19.60 14.86 10.55
N VAL A 189 -19.21 14.61 9.30
CA VAL A 189 -17.87 15.00 8.84
C VAL A 189 -17.69 16.52 8.92
N ALA A 190 -18.72 17.28 8.57
CA ALA A 190 -18.71 18.74 8.66
C ALA A 190 -18.53 19.24 10.11
N GLU A 191 -19.11 18.57 11.11
CA GLU A 191 -18.89 18.92 12.52
C GLU A 191 -17.42 18.72 12.91
N ILE A 192 -16.80 17.66 12.41
CA ILE A 192 -15.39 17.36 12.68
C ILE A 192 -14.48 18.41 12.01
N VAL A 193 -14.76 18.77 10.76
CA VAL A 193 -14.03 19.84 10.04
C VAL A 193 -14.13 21.16 10.82
N ALA A 194 -15.33 21.51 11.29
CA ALA A 194 -15.58 22.73 12.04
C ALA A 194 -14.83 22.81 13.38
N MET A 195 -14.42 21.67 13.97
CA MET A 195 -13.53 21.66 15.15
C MET A 195 -12.17 22.29 14.86
N SER A 196 -11.79 22.49 13.59
CA SER A 196 -10.55 23.15 13.16
C SER A 196 -9.30 22.55 13.79
N SER A 197 -9.33 21.23 14.04
CA SER A 197 -8.21 20.55 14.68
C SER A 197 -7.00 20.52 13.72
N PRO A 198 -5.80 20.93 14.17
CA PRO A 198 -4.61 20.93 13.33
C PRO A 198 -4.22 19.52 12.86
N ASN A 199 -4.61 18.49 13.63
CA ASN A 199 -4.30 17.09 13.33
C ASN A 199 -5.38 16.39 12.50
N PHE A 200 -6.53 17.03 12.24
CA PHE A 200 -7.54 16.45 11.36
C PHE A 200 -7.13 16.64 9.90
N CYS A 201 -7.40 15.65 9.07
CA CYS A 201 -6.91 15.60 7.69
C CYS A 201 -7.64 16.54 6.74
N LEU A 202 -8.91 16.88 7.01
CA LEU A 202 -9.68 17.77 6.14
C LEU A 202 -9.62 19.24 6.60
N GLU A 203 -9.72 20.14 5.64
CA GLU A 203 -9.95 21.58 5.81
C GLU A 203 -11.16 22.02 4.97
N GLU A 204 -11.81 23.11 5.39
CA GLU A 204 -12.87 23.74 4.61
C GLU A 204 -12.28 24.42 3.36
N SER A 205 -13.00 24.34 2.24
CA SER A 205 -12.68 25.06 1.01
C SER A 205 -13.94 25.67 0.40
N GLN A 206 -13.81 26.42 -0.69
CA GLN A 206 -14.99 27.01 -1.37
C GLN A 206 -15.94 25.94 -1.93
N GLU A 207 -15.44 24.74 -2.23
CA GLU A 207 -16.20 23.63 -2.81
C GLU A 207 -16.59 22.58 -1.74
N GLY A 208 -16.35 22.89 -0.46
CA GLY A 208 -16.57 22.00 0.68
C GLY A 208 -15.27 21.41 1.25
N PRO A 209 -15.36 20.46 2.19
CA PRO A 209 -14.20 19.87 2.84
C PRO A 209 -13.28 19.13 1.86
N ARG A 210 -11.97 19.35 2.00
CA ARG A 210 -10.92 18.70 1.19
C ARG A 210 -9.72 18.27 2.03
N LEU A 211 -8.91 17.36 1.51
CA LEU A 211 -7.66 16.93 2.14
C LEU A 211 -6.65 18.08 2.20
N LYS A 212 -6.16 18.36 3.42
CA LYS A 212 -5.08 19.32 3.65
C LYS A 212 -3.80 18.86 2.96
N LYS A 213 -3.24 19.70 2.09
CA LYS A 213 -1.93 19.44 1.44
C LYS A 213 -0.77 19.28 2.44
N SER A 214 -0.88 19.86 3.63
CA SER A 214 0.11 19.74 4.72
C SER A 214 -0.04 18.47 5.56
N HIS A 215 -1.16 17.76 5.43
CA HIS A 215 -1.42 16.53 6.17
C HIS A 215 -0.67 15.36 5.54
N LYS A 216 -0.25 14.39 6.37
CA LYS A 216 0.55 13.26 5.90
C LYS A 216 -0.17 12.38 4.88
N PHE A 217 -1.49 12.33 4.94
CA PHE A 217 -2.30 11.59 3.97
C PHE A 217 -2.23 12.21 2.56
N TYR A 218 -1.90 13.50 2.41
CA TYR A 218 -1.66 14.07 1.07
C TYR A 218 -0.42 13.44 0.43
N ALA A 219 0.67 13.32 1.19
CA ALA A 219 1.86 12.61 0.73
C ALA A 219 1.59 11.13 0.42
N GLN A 220 0.71 10.49 1.20
CA GLN A 220 0.28 9.13 0.94
C GLN A 220 -0.43 9.00 -0.42
N VAL A 221 -1.52 9.73 -0.65
CA VAL A 221 -2.31 9.59 -1.90
C VAL A 221 -1.51 10.04 -3.13
N GLN A 222 -0.67 11.07 -3.00
CA GLN A 222 0.25 11.48 -4.07
C GLN A 222 1.28 10.40 -4.38
N GLY A 223 1.79 9.71 -3.36
CA GLY A 223 2.70 8.58 -3.53
C GLY A 223 2.05 7.38 -4.19
N GLU A 224 0.80 7.07 -3.83
CA GLU A 224 0.03 6.00 -4.48
C GLU A 224 -0.22 6.29 -5.95
N MET A 225 -0.65 7.52 -6.29
CA MET A 225 -0.84 7.95 -7.67
C MET A 225 0.48 7.91 -8.47
N ALA A 226 1.58 8.37 -7.89
CA ALA A 226 2.90 8.34 -8.52
C ALA A 226 3.37 6.91 -8.82
N ILE A 227 3.25 6.00 -7.86
CA ILE A 227 3.73 4.61 -7.99
C ILE A 227 2.83 3.79 -8.90
N LYS A 228 1.52 4.01 -8.85
CA LYS A 228 0.53 3.26 -9.65
C LYS A 228 0.28 3.88 -11.04
N GLY A 229 0.83 5.07 -11.31
CA GLY A 229 0.64 5.78 -12.57
C GLY A 229 -0.81 6.21 -12.81
N LEU A 230 -1.52 6.64 -11.76
CA LEU A 230 -2.95 6.98 -11.83
C LEU A 230 -3.20 8.48 -11.57
N PRO A 231 -4.17 9.09 -12.27
CA PRO A 231 -4.32 10.55 -12.30
C PRO A 231 -5.03 11.16 -11.08
N TRP A 232 -5.78 10.36 -10.32
CA TRP A 232 -6.55 10.84 -9.17
C TRP A 232 -6.80 9.74 -8.14
N CYS A 233 -7.12 10.17 -6.92
CA CYS A 233 -7.56 9.36 -5.81
C CYS A 233 -8.80 10.00 -5.18
N ASP A 234 -9.89 9.24 -5.03
CA ASP A 234 -10.99 9.63 -4.16
C ASP A 234 -10.57 9.35 -2.71
N PHE A 235 -10.27 10.42 -1.97
CA PHE A 235 -9.97 10.37 -0.54
C PHE A 235 -11.26 10.48 0.26
N VAL A 236 -11.61 9.41 0.96
CA VAL A 236 -12.87 9.28 1.68
C VAL A 236 -12.64 9.37 3.18
N VAL A 237 -13.37 10.27 3.84
CA VAL A 237 -13.49 10.29 5.30
C VAL A 237 -14.88 9.86 5.69
N TRP A 238 -14.98 8.81 6.50
CA TRP A 238 -16.24 8.20 6.89
C TRP A 238 -16.39 8.08 8.40
N THR A 239 -17.57 8.37 8.92
CA THR A 239 -17.96 8.17 10.31
C THR A 239 -19.25 7.36 10.38
N ASN A 240 -19.58 6.87 11.58
CA ASN A 240 -20.83 6.19 11.87
C ASN A 240 -21.93 7.19 12.33
N ALA A 241 -21.87 8.44 11.86
CA ALA A 241 -22.97 9.38 12.05
C ALA A 241 -24.22 8.92 11.29
N ALA A 242 -25.41 9.30 11.76
CA ALA A 242 -26.67 8.86 11.15
C ALA A 242 -26.96 9.54 9.79
N LYS A 243 -26.28 10.64 9.49
CA LYS A 243 -26.38 11.43 8.25
C LYS A 243 -25.08 12.21 8.05
N ASN A 244 -24.84 12.72 6.84
CA ASN A 244 -23.66 13.55 6.50
C ASN A 244 -22.34 12.96 7.03
N ASN A 245 -22.26 11.63 6.99
CA ASN A 245 -21.27 10.80 7.63
C ASN A 245 -20.09 10.47 6.72
N ILE A 246 -20.15 10.89 5.46
CA ILE A 246 -19.12 10.66 4.47
C ILE A 246 -18.75 11.96 3.74
N CYS A 247 -17.45 12.17 3.57
CA CYS A 247 -16.87 13.18 2.70
C CYS A 247 -16.00 12.48 1.68
N ILE A 248 -16.12 12.88 0.40
CA ILE A 248 -15.34 12.36 -0.71
C ILE A 248 -14.63 13.55 -1.35
N ASP A 249 -13.30 13.57 -1.26
CA ASP A 249 -12.47 14.56 -1.93
C ASP A 249 -11.71 13.89 -3.08
N ARG A 250 -11.93 14.34 -4.32
CA ARG A 250 -11.17 13.85 -5.48
C ARG A 250 -9.85 14.60 -5.57
N VAL A 251 -8.79 13.97 -5.07
CA VAL A 251 -7.43 14.50 -5.11
C VAL A 251 -6.80 14.16 -6.45
N TYR A 252 -6.34 15.17 -7.18
CA TYR A 252 -5.61 14.98 -8.44
C TYR A 252 -4.10 14.88 -8.21
N PHE A 253 -3.43 14.15 -9.10
CA PHE A 253 -1.99 14.05 -9.12
C PHE A 253 -1.33 15.44 -9.21
N ASP A 254 -0.40 15.71 -8.31
CA ASP A 254 0.32 16.98 -8.17
C ASP A 254 1.80 16.73 -8.53
N PRO A 255 2.20 16.97 -9.80
CA PRO A 255 3.53 16.63 -10.28
C PRO A 255 4.64 17.40 -9.56
N ASP A 256 4.37 18.65 -9.14
CA ASP A 256 5.33 19.48 -8.42
C ASP A 256 5.55 18.92 -7.01
N PHE A 257 4.46 18.56 -6.32
CA PHE A 257 4.57 17.94 -5.01
C PHE A 257 5.35 16.62 -5.08
N VAL A 258 5.02 15.74 -6.05
CA VAL A 258 5.69 14.44 -6.21
C VAL A 258 7.17 14.60 -6.56
N SER A 259 7.50 15.55 -7.44
CA SER A 259 8.90 15.87 -7.81
C SER A 259 9.72 16.35 -6.61
N SER A 260 9.08 16.99 -5.62
CA SER A 260 9.73 17.37 -4.35
C SER A 260 9.79 16.24 -3.32
N MET A 261 8.79 15.35 -3.31
CA MET A 261 8.66 14.26 -2.35
C MET A 261 9.60 13.09 -2.66
N MET A 262 9.60 12.61 -3.91
CA MET A 262 10.32 11.37 -4.29
C MET A 262 11.81 11.40 -3.96
N PRO A 263 12.58 12.47 -4.26
CA PRO A 263 13.99 12.54 -3.90
C PRO A 263 14.24 12.41 -2.39
N ARG A 264 13.36 12.99 -1.57
CA ARG A 264 13.49 12.93 -0.10
C ARG A 264 13.22 11.53 0.45
N LEU A 265 12.29 10.79 -0.16
CA LEU A 265 12.05 9.39 0.20
C LEU A 265 13.27 8.52 -0.15
N ILE A 266 13.85 8.72 -1.33
CA ILE A 266 15.06 8.02 -1.78
C ILE A 266 16.23 8.34 -0.85
N GLU A 267 16.48 9.62 -0.56
CA GLU A 267 17.55 10.05 0.35
C GLU A 267 17.39 9.43 1.74
N PHE A 268 16.17 9.47 2.30
CA PHE A 268 15.88 8.85 3.60
C PHE A 268 16.20 7.35 3.60
N TYR A 269 15.75 6.62 2.56
CA TYR A 269 16.03 5.20 2.44
C TYR A 269 17.53 4.92 2.37
N MET A 270 18.25 5.65 1.51
CA MET A 270 19.69 5.46 1.31
C MET A 270 20.52 5.80 2.55
N HIS A 271 20.09 6.80 3.32
CA HIS A 271 20.78 7.23 4.53
C HIS A 271 20.48 6.33 5.74
N TYR A 272 19.22 5.96 5.95
CA TYR A 272 18.79 5.30 7.18
C TYR A 272 18.45 3.83 7.04
N ILE A 273 18.07 3.33 5.86
CA ILE A 273 17.59 1.94 5.73
C ILE A 273 18.66 1.10 5.04
N ALA A 274 19.17 1.56 3.90
CA ALA A 274 20.21 0.88 3.15
C ALA A 274 21.55 0.75 3.91
N GLN A 275 21.78 1.54 4.98
CA GLN A 275 22.99 1.48 5.82
C GLN A 275 22.86 0.56 7.03
N ASN A 276 21.65 0.19 7.46
CA ASN A 276 21.43 -0.74 8.58
C ASN A 276 21.63 -2.21 8.14
N LYS A 277 22.70 -2.43 7.36
CA LYS A 277 23.21 -3.73 6.94
C LYS A 277 24.03 -4.37 8.04
#